data_AF-A0A967L393-F1
#
_entry.id   AF-A0A967L393-F1
#
_cell.length_a   1.000
_cell.length_b   1.000
_cell.length_c   1.000
_cell.angle_alpha   90.00
_cell.angle_beta   90.00
_cell.angle_gamma   90.00
#
_symmetry.space_group_name_H-M   'P 1'
#
loop_
_entity.id
_entity.type
_entity.pdbx_description
1 polymer ?
#
loop_
_entity_poly.entity_id
_entity_poly.type
_entity_poly.pdbx_seq_one_letter_code
_entity_poly.pdbx_strand_id
1 'polypeptide(L)' 'AARLEHREEVNAIVSDWSGGLPREEVVARCAEAGVPCGAINSIADIFAEEQFHARGDLLTVQDERAGEVTVPA' A
#
# COMPACT_ATOMS: atom_id res chain seq x y z
N ALA A 1 15.58 19.72 14.79
CA ALA A 1 16.90 19.11 15.06
C ALA A 1 16.73 17.84 15.88
N ALA A 2 16.27 17.93 17.14
CA ALA A 2 16.10 16.78 18.06
C ALA A 2 15.45 15.52 17.46
N ARG A 3 14.27 15.61 16.83
CA ARG A 3 13.61 14.42 16.24
C ARG A 3 14.47 13.70 15.19
N LEU A 4 15.28 14.43 14.43
CA LEU A 4 16.14 13.85 13.38
C LEU A 4 17.40 13.22 13.97
N GLU A 5 17.93 13.80 15.05
CA GLU A 5 19.04 13.25 15.83
C GLU A 5 18.63 11.92 16.50
N HIS A 6 17.39 11.84 17.00
CA HIS A 6 16.81 10.65 17.63
C HIS A 6 15.95 9.81 16.66
N ARG A 7 16.25 9.84 15.37
CA ARG A 7 15.41 9.20 14.33
C ARG A 7 15.22 7.70 14.53
N GLU A 8 16.26 6.98 14.94
CA GLU A 8 16.16 5.53 15.16
C GLU A 8 15.16 5.19 16.27
N GLU A 9 15.24 5.91 17.40
CA GLU A 9 14.32 5.78 18.53
C GLU A 9 12.88 6.11 18.12
N VAL A 10 12.68 7.22 17.40
CA VAL A 10 11.36 7.62 16.90
C VAL A 10 10.78 6.56 15.96
N ASN A 11 11.60 6.02 15.05
CA ASN A 11 11.15 4.99 14.12
C ASN A 11 10.83 3.68 14.83
N ALA A 12 11.57 3.30 15.87
CA ALA A 12 11.28 2.13 16.68
C ALA A 12 9.91 2.25 17.36
N ILE A 13 9.61 3.39 17.98
CA ILE A 13 8.30 3.65 18.61
C ILE A 13 7.14 3.52 17.59
N VAL A 14 7.31 4.09 16.39
CA VAL A 14 6.30 4.00 15.33
C VAL A 14 6.17 2.56 14.80
N SER A 15 7.28 1.84 14.66
CA SER A 15 7.31 0.45 14.20
C SER A 15 6.62 -0.48 15.17
N ASP A 16 6.88 -0.35 16.47
CA ASP A 16 6.25 -1.18 17.51
C ASP A 16 4.74 -0.96 17.57
N TRP A 17 4.30 0.29 17.48
CA TRP A 17 2.88 0.63 17.45
C TRP A 17 2.18 0.08 16.19
N SER A 18 2.73 0.35 15.00
CA SER A 18 2.10 -0.07 13.74
C SER A 18 2.17 -1.59 13.53
N GLY A 19 3.24 -2.25 13.98
CA GLY A 19 3.38 -3.70 13.92
C GLY A 19 2.46 -4.47 14.87
N GLY A 20 1.93 -3.81 15.90
CA GLY A 20 0.96 -4.39 16.84
C GLY A 20 -0.49 -4.42 16.36
N LEU A 21 -0.78 -3.90 15.17
CA LEU A 21 -2.15 -3.72 14.65
C LEU A 21 -2.29 -4.32 13.24
N PRO A 22 -3.51 -4.73 12.83
CA PRO A 22 -3.79 -5.01 11.43
C PRO A 22 -3.49 -3.79 10.55
N ARG A 23 -2.99 -4.02 9.34
CA ARG A 23 -2.62 -2.97 8.37
C ARG A 23 -3.77 -1.98 8.13
N GLU A 24 -4.98 -2.49 7.95
CA GLU A 24 -6.18 -1.70 7.67
C GLU A 24 -6.50 -0.74 8.82
N GLU A 25 -6.30 -1.18 10.06
CA GLU A 25 -6.49 -0.37 11.27
C GLU A 25 -5.46 0.76 11.39
N VAL A 26 -4.20 0.48 11.05
CA VAL A 26 -3.13 1.50 11.03
C VAL A 26 -3.47 2.60 10.01
N VAL A 27 -3.87 2.20 8.80
CA VAL A 27 -4.24 3.14 7.73
C VAL A 27 -5.44 3.99 8.15
N ALA A 28 -6.48 3.37 8.71
CA ALA A 28 -7.68 4.09 9.18
C ALA A 28 -7.35 5.13 10.26
N ARG A 29 -6.55 4.76 11.26
CA ARG A 29 -6.14 5.68 12.35
C ARG A 29 -5.29 6.84 11.84
N CYS A 30 -4.36 6.57 10.93
CA CYS A 30 -3.56 7.62 10.30
C CYS A 30 -4.44 8.58 9.49
N ALA A 31 -5.41 8.07 8.72
CA ALA A 31 -6.35 8.90 7.97
C ALA A 31 -7.20 9.79 8.89
N GLU A 32 -7.73 9.26 9.99
CA GLU A 32 -8.48 10.03 11.00
C GLU A 32 -7.62 11.15 11.63
N ALA A 33 -6.35 10.86 11.89
CA ALA A 33 -5.40 11.81 12.45
C ALA A 33 -4.83 12.81 11.42
N GLY A 34 -5.22 12.71 10.14
CA GLY A 34 -4.68 13.55 9.06
C GLY A 34 -3.21 13.25 8.73
N VAL A 35 -2.72 12.06 9.06
CA VAL A 35 -1.36 11.59 8.78
C VAL A 35 -1.35 10.83 7.45
N PRO A 36 -0.60 11.28 6.45
CA PRO A 36 -0.52 10.58 5.17
C PRO A 36 0.22 9.25 5.34
N CYS A 37 -0.45 8.16 5.02
CA CYS A 37 0.14 6.83 4.94
C CYS A 37 -0.57 6.00 3.86
N GLY A 38 0.05 4.90 3.45
CA GLY A 38 -0.52 3.95 2.51
C GLY A 38 -0.07 2.53 2.84
N ALA A 39 -0.94 1.57 2.53
CA ALA A 39 -0.61 0.17 2.62
C ALA A 39 0.47 -0.20 1.60
N ILE A 40 1.36 -1.13 1.98
CA ILE A 40 2.17 -1.86 1.01
C ILE A 40 1.29 -2.98 0.48
N ASN A 41 0.93 -2.90 -0.80
CA ASN A 41 0.03 -3.83 -1.45
C ASN A 41 0.82 -4.99 -2.09
N SER A 42 0.31 -6.20 -1.90
CA SER A 42 0.79 -7.37 -2.64
C SER A 42 0.30 -7.32 -4.10
N ILE A 43 0.86 -8.16 -4.97
CA ILE A 43 0.32 -8.30 -6.34
C ILE A 43 -1.15 -8.76 -6.30
N ALA A 44 -1.51 -9.67 -5.40
CA ALA A 44 -2.89 -10.09 -5.25
C ALA A 44 -3.80 -8.92 -4.83
N ASP A 45 -3.31 -8.05 -3.93
CA ASP A 45 -4.05 -6.87 -3.49
C ASP A 45 -4.30 -5.92 -4.66
N ILE A 46 -3.28 -5.64 -5.47
CA ILE A 46 -3.39 -4.76 -6.64
C ILE A 46 -4.49 -5.24 -7.60
N PHE A 47 -4.58 -6.54 -7.85
CA PHE A 47 -5.60 -7.10 -8.74
C PHE A 47 -7.00 -7.08 -8.12
N ALA A 48 -7.10 -7.19 -6.80
CA ALA A 48 -8.39 -7.19 -6.09
C ALA A 48 -8.95 -5.78 -5.86
N GLU A 49 -8.12 -4.74 -5.97
CA GLU A 49 -8.45 -3.41 -5.49
C GLU A 49 -9.11 -2.54 -6.55
N GLU A 50 -10.27 -1.96 -6.21
CA GLU A 50 -11.19 -1.33 -7.17
C GLU A 50 -10.57 -0.14 -7.92
N GLN A 51 -9.72 0.66 -7.27
CA GLN A 51 -9.17 1.83 -7.95
C GLN A 51 -8.28 1.49 -9.16
N PHE A 52 -7.58 0.35 -9.17
CA PHE A 52 -6.75 -0.02 -10.33
C PHE A 52 -7.62 -0.30 -11.55
N HIS A 53 -8.79 -0.92 -11.34
CA HIS A 53 -9.80 -1.12 -12.38
C HIS A 53 -10.45 0.19 -12.79
N ALA A 54 -10.87 1.02 -11.83
CA ALA A 54 -11.55 2.29 -12.10
C ALA A 54 -10.67 3.29 -12.87
N ARG A 55 -9.35 3.23 -12.68
CA ARG A 55 -8.37 4.07 -13.38
C ARG A 55 -7.89 3.49 -14.70
N GLY A 56 -8.20 2.22 -14.98
CA GLY A 56 -7.68 1.51 -16.15
C GLY A 56 -6.17 1.30 -16.09
N ASP A 57 -5.60 1.18 -14.88
CA ASP A 57 -4.15 0.98 -14.69
C ASP A 57 -3.69 -0.41 -15.15
N LEU A 58 -4.62 -1.37 -15.27
CA LEU A 58 -4.37 -2.74 -15.70
C LEU A 58 -5.22 -3.04 -16.95
N LEU A 59 -4.58 -3.53 -18.00
CA LEU A 59 -5.22 -3.94 -19.25
C LEU A 59 -5.18 -5.46 -19.40
N THR A 60 -6.33 -6.04 -19.75
CA THR A 60 -6.41 -7.45 -20.14
C THR A 60 -6.30 -7.53 -21.66
N VAL A 61 -5.30 -8.27 -22.16
CA VAL A 61 -5.00 -8.42 -23.58
C VAL A 61 -4.96 -9.90 -23.96
N GLN A 62 -5.29 -10.20 -25.22
CA GLN A 62 -5.13 -11.53 -25.80
C GLN A 62 -3.80 -11.59 -26.53
N ASP A 63 -2.89 -12.42 -26.03
CA ASP A 63 -1.59 -12.69 -26.66
C ASP A 63 -1.64 -14.05 -27.38
N GLU A 64 -1.07 -14.13 -28.58
CA GLU A 64 -1.10 -15.34 -29.41
C GLU A 64 -0.38 -16.54 -28.77
N ARG A 65 0.55 -16.30 -27.83
CA ARG A 65 1.35 -17.35 -27.18
C ARG A 65 0.89 -17.62 -25.75
N ALA A 66 0.58 -16.58 -25.00
CA ALA A 66 0.26 -16.66 -23.57
C ALA A 66 -1.25 -16.74 -23.28
N GLY A 67 -2.10 -16.50 -24.28
CA GLY A 67 -3.55 -16.42 -24.09
C GLY A 67 -3.95 -15.09 -23.44
N GLU A 68 -4.95 -15.13 -22.56
CA GLU A 68 -5.39 -13.94 -21.84
C GLU A 68 -4.39 -13.57 -20.74
N VAL A 69 -3.84 -12.35 -20.81
CA VAL A 69 -2.87 -11.83 -19.84
C VAL A 69 -3.22 -10.42 -19.41
N THR A 70 -2.97 -10.11 -18.14
CA THR A 70 -3.08 -8.74 -17.62
C THR A 70 -1.71 -8.08 -17.58
N VAL A 71 -1.61 -6.90 -18.16
CA VAL A 71 -0.39 -6.07 -18.20
C VAL A 71 -0.69 -4.69 -17.63
N PRO A 72 0.33 -3.99 -17.08
CA PRO A 72 0.20 -2.56 -16.81
C PRO A 72 -0.18 -1.81 -18.09
N ALA A 73 -1.11 -0.85 -17.96
CA ALA A 73 -1.61 -0.05 -19.07
C ALA A 73 -0.55 0.89 -19.67
#